data_AF-A0A971QKG2-F1
#
_entry.id   AF-A0A971QKG2-F1
#
_cell.length_a   1.000
_cell.length_b   1.000
_cell.length_c   1.000
_cell.angle_alpha   90.00
_cell.angle_beta   90.00
_cell.angle_gamma   90.00
#
_symmetry.space_group_name_H-M   'P 1'
#
loop_
_entity.id
_entity.type
_entity.pdbx_description
1 polymer ?
#
loop_
_entity_poly.entity_id
_entity_poly.type
_entity_poly.pdbx_seq_one_letter_code
_entity_poly.pdbx_strand_id
1 'polypeptide(L)' 'MGYDRVYDTRTGEVYRAYDGFYDMYDQNRASFDNQGLQIVEDTDYERYALPITGYIED' A
#
# COMPACT_ATOMS: atom_id res chain seq x y z
N MET A 1 -14.84 7.06 -1.54
CA MET A 1 -13.76 7.86 -2.17
C MET A 1 -12.65 7.94 -1.14
N GLY A 2 -12.03 6.79 -0.96
CA GLY A 2 -10.99 6.58 0.02
C GLY A 2 -9.63 6.71 -0.64
N TYR A 3 -8.61 6.39 0.11
CA TYR A 3 -7.28 6.13 -0.39
C TYR A 3 -7.00 4.66 -0.09
N ASP A 4 -6.19 4.01 -0.93
CA ASP A 4 -5.67 2.69 -0.58
C ASP A 4 -4.61 2.87 0.51
N ARG A 5 -4.59 1.95 1.46
CA ARG A 5 -3.51 1.86 2.43
C ARG A 5 -2.72 0.60 2.12
N VAL A 6 -1.44 0.77 1.82
CA VAL A 6 -0.54 -0.34 1.49
C VAL A 6 0.65 -0.34 2.44
N TYR A 7 1.30 -1.47 2.61
CA TYR A 7 2.52 -1.57 3.38
C TYR A 7 3.59 -2.32 2.59
N ASP A 8 4.85 -1.96 2.82
CA ASP A 8 6.00 -2.70 2.30
C ASP A 8 6.33 -3.87 3.25
N THR A 9 6.26 -5.09 2.73
CA THR A 9 6.58 -6.31 3.47
C THR A 9 8.05 -6.42 3.91
N ARG A 10 8.95 -5.66 3.27
CA ARG A 10 10.40 -5.65 3.54
C ARG A 10 10.77 -4.65 4.64
N THR A 11 10.16 -3.46 4.63
CA THR A 11 10.50 -2.39 5.58
C THR A 11 9.46 -2.23 6.71
N GLY A 12 8.24 -2.74 6.52
CA GLY A 12 7.12 -2.53 7.43
C GLY A 12 6.50 -1.13 7.32
N GLU A 13 6.99 -0.30 6.41
CA GLU A 13 6.48 1.05 6.17
C GLU A 13 5.07 1.02 5.58
N VAL A 14 4.27 2.02 5.93
CA VAL A 14 2.87 2.11 5.52
C VAL A 14 2.65 3.38 4.72
N TYR A 15 2.06 3.22 3.54
CA TYR A 15 1.84 4.29 2.58
C TYR A 15 0.35 4.51 2.38
N ARG A 16 0.01 5.77 2.13
CA ARG A 16 -1.27 6.14 1.56
C ARG A 16 -1.13 6.22 0.06
N ALA A 17 -1.89 5.44 -0.68
CA ALA A 17 -1.93 5.45 -2.13
C ALA A 17 -3.28 5.97 -2.65
N TYR A 18 -3.33 6.44 -3.89
CA TYR A 18 -4.61 6.81 -4.49
C TYR A 18 -5.55 5.60 -4.63
N ASP A 19 -6.85 5.86 -4.69
CA ASP A 19 -7.92 4.83 -4.77
C ASP A 19 -7.71 3.95 -6.02
N GLY A 20 -7.61 2.63 -5.84
CA GLY A 20 -7.38 1.67 -6.94
C GLY A 20 -5.91 1.53 -7.37
N PHE A 21 -4.97 2.16 -6.66
CA PHE A 21 -3.54 1.94 -6.87
C PHE A 21 -3.19 0.45 -6.71
N TYR A 22 -3.67 -0.21 -5.66
CA TYR A 22 -3.23 -1.57 -5.36
C TYR A 22 -3.66 -2.57 -6.44
N ASP A 23 -4.85 -2.41 -7.00
CA ASP A 23 -5.35 -3.24 -8.10
C ASP A 23 -4.48 -3.09 -9.37
N MET A 24 -4.08 -1.86 -9.70
CA MET A 24 -3.18 -1.58 -10.82
C MET A 24 -1.79 -2.15 -10.56
N TYR A 25 -1.27 -1.92 -9.35
CA TYR A 25 0.03 -2.41 -8.92
C TYR A 25 0.10 -3.94 -8.93
N ASP A 26 -0.92 -4.63 -8.42
CA ASP A 26 -0.93 -6.10 -8.33
C ASP A 26 -0.89 -6.75 -9.72
N GLN A 27 -1.70 -6.22 -10.65
CA GLN A 27 -1.71 -6.67 -12.05
C GLN A 27 -0.37 -6.45 -12.77
N ASN A 28 0.36 -5.41 -12.39
CA ASN A 28 1.61 -5.00 -13.03
C ASN A 28 2.83 -5.20 -12.13
N ARG A 29 2.72 -6.00 -11.06
CA ARG A 29 3.69 -6.05 -9.95
C ARG A 29 5.13 -6.25 -10.41
N ALA A 30 5.33 -7.06 -11.46
CA ALA A 30 6.65 -7.34 -12.02
C ALA A 30 7.34 -6.12 -12.65
N SER A 31 6.59 -5.09 -13.05
CA SER A 31 7.08 -3.86 -13.68
C SER A 31 7.53 -2.80 -12.69
N PHE A 32 7.28 -3.00 -11.38
CA PHE A 32 7.68 -2.08 -10.32
C PHE A 32 8.96 -2.55 -9.63
N ASP A 33 9.81 -1.61 -9.23
CA ASP A 33 11.03 -1.89 -8.46
C ASP A 33 10.69 -2.52 -7.09
N ASN A 34 9.63 -2.02 -6.46
CA ASN A 34 9.14 -2.56 -5.21
C ASN A 34 7.98 -3.53 -5.42
N GLN A 35 8.31 -4.82 -5.49
CA GLN A 35 7.33 -5.91 -5.60
C GLN A 35 6.77 -6.37 -4.24
N GLY A 36 7.18 -5.70 -3.15
CA GLY A 36 6.87 -6.05 -1.77
C GLY A 36 5.65 -5.36 -1.17
N LEU A 37 4.92 -4.53 -1.95
CA LEU A 37 3.73 -3.86 -1.44
C LEU A 37 2.56 -4.84 -1.30
N GLN A 38 1.81 -4.69 -0.22
CA GLN A 38 0.58 -5.42 0.09
C GLN A 38 -0.48 -4.45 0.58
N ILE A 39 -1.75 -4.74 0.31
CA ILE A 39 -2.84 -3.95 0.85
C ILE A 39 -2.95 -4.17 2.36
N VAL A 40 -3.26 -3.10 3.10
CA VAL A 40 -3.66 -3.19 4.49
C VAL A 40 -5.13 -3.55 4.50
N GLU A 41 -5.43 -4.82 4.80
CA GLU A 41 -6.79 -5.31 4.97
C GLU A 41 -7.53 -4.47 6.03
N ASP A 42 -8.83 -4.23 5.83
CA ASP A 42 -9.65 -3.45 6.77
C ASP A 42 -9.74 -4.09 8.17
N THR A 43 -9.40 -5.37 8.28
CA THR A 43 -9.37 -6.13 9.54
C THR A 43 -8.00 -6.07 10.25
N ASP A 44 -6.96 -5.56 9.60
CA ASP A 44 -5.62 -5.41 10.16
C ASP A 44 -5.49 -4.07 10.90
N TYR A 45 -6.19 -3.98 12.04
CA TYR A 45 -6.24 -2.78 12.88
C TYR A 45 -4.86 -2.33 13.38
N GLU A 46 -3.94 -3.28 13.58
CA GLU A 46 -2.58 -3.00 14.03
C GLU A 46 -1.81 -2.20 12.96
N ARG A 47 -1.87 -2.63 11.70
CA ARG A 47 -1.27 -1.87 10.58
C ARG A 47 -1.99 -0.57 10.27
N TYR A 48 -3.30 -0.52 10.47
CA TYR A 48 -4.06 0.71 10.33
C TYR A 48 -3.66 1.77 11.36
N ALA A 49 -3.27 1.34 12.56
CA ALA A 49 -2.81 2.23 13.63
C ALA A 49 -1.38 2.77 13.42
N LEU A 50 -0.58 2.17 12.54
CA LEU A 50 0.76 2.67 12.22
C LEU A 50 0.71 4.07 11.59
N PRO A 51 1.77 4.89 11.72
CA PRO A 51 1.84 6.15 11.00
C PRO A 51 2.01 5.91 9.50
N ILE A 52 1.43 6.79 8.69
CA ILE A 52 1.73 6.85 7.25
C ILE A 52 3.12 7.47 7.11
N THR A 53 4.04 6.75 6.45
CA THR A 53 5.42 7.19 6.26
C THR A 53 5.67 7.77 4.87
N GLY A 54 4.73 7.60 3.93
CA GLY A 54 4.81 8.19 2.61
C GLY A 54 3.49 8.14 1.83
N TYR A 55 3.49 8.80 0.67
CA TYR A 55 2.33 8.92 -0.22
C TYR A 55 2.68 8.42 -1.61
N ILE A 56 1.76 7.68 -2.23
CA ILE A 56 1.83 7.23 -3.62
C ILE A 56 0.72 7.95 -4.38
N GLU A 57 1.11 8.81 -5.30
CA GLU A 57 0.22 9.63 -6.14
C GLU A 57 0.22 9.09 -7.58
N ASP A 58 -0.83 9.41 -8.37
CA ASP A 58 -1.01 8.98 -9.77
C ASP A 58 0.00 9.64 -10.74
#